data_AF-A0A560JCJ7-F1
#
_entry.id   AF-A0A560JCJ7-F1
#
_cell.length_a   1.000
_cell.length_b   1.000
_cell.length_c   1.000
_cell.angle_alpha   90.00
_cell.angle_beta   90.00
_cell.angle_gamma   90.00
#
_symmetry.space_group_name_H-M   'P 1'
#
loop_
_entity.id
_entity.type
_entity.pdbx_description
1 polymer ?
#
loop_
_entity_poly.entity_id
_entity_poly.type
_entity_poly.pdbx_seq_one_letter_code
_entity_poly.pdbx_strand_id
1 'polypeptide(L)'
;MIHRTIKEWDYLEIEPASDGPRAFTRSVADGVMKVARSVKFGGDGEGRVLLESMSRLRAQQVVGVLVAKDATLEILPKIEGVREDRAIRRSLVNMLASVIDLNIAVGKVANLGWQNENLLEILIRLFSEKLFATLRQGMPRAYIGREDDVSALRGRLDVVRQFTILASTPQRLACRFDELSSNIALNQIMKATLARLLQVSRNSENRRRLRELTFVYEEVESVPIRSLRWDRVVLDRTNVGWTELLRFAKLLLQDRYQSTTSGTSHGFSLLFEMNKLFEEFVGRSLRRALQGTGLTVHLQGPRRYALVDRQSGGLRFATRPDIVISQNGRPLLVIDTKWKRLKEATDDPKRGVSQSDVYQMMAYAHVYDCDRLMLLYPHHHELADREGLVAVHQIANKSDSLIGIATVDLVKPEFVGKRLKEILLGDERRFDLTSKRTQIEQHIVSVQG
;
A
#
# COMPACT_ATOMS: atom_id res chain seq x y z
N MET A 1 -17.35 23.11 -6.12
CA MET A 1 -16.62 22.21 -5.20
C MET A 1 -15.16 22.62 -5.23
N ILE A 2 -14.59 22.91 -4.06
CA ILE A 2 -13.24 23.45 -3.91
C ILE A 2 -12.22 22.31 -3.93
N HIS A 3 -11.15 22.42 -4.71
CA HIS A 3 -10.02 21.49 -4.63
C HIS A 3 -8.81 22.19 -4.01
N ARG A 4 -8.16 21.54 -3.04
CA ARG A 4 -6.93 22.01 -2.40
C ARG A 4 -5.93 20.88 -2.30
N THR A 5 -4.66 21.22 -2.45
CA THR A 5 -3.53 20.31 -2.27
C THR A 5 -2.63 20.87 -1.18
N ILE A 6 -2.23 20.02 -0.25
CA ILE A 6 -1.17 20.31 0.74
C ILE A 6 -0.17 19.16 0.80
N LYS A 7 0.99 19.42 1.38
CA LYS A 7 1.95 18.36 1.71
C LYS A 7 1.72 17.90 3.15
N GLU A 8 2.15 16.69 3.49
CA GLU A 8 2.20 16.25 4.89
C GLU A 8 2.95 17.28 5.76
N TRP A 9 2.51 17.44 7.01
CA TRP A 9 2.99 18.45 7.97
C TRP A 9 2.74 19.91 7.61
N ASP A 10 2.30 20.22 6.39
CA ASP A 10 1.89 21.55 5.94
C ASP A 10 0.45 21.87 6.37
N TYR A 11 0.01 23.11 6.16
CA TYR A 11 -1.32 23.56 6.58
C TYR A 11 -2.07 24.36 5.50
N LEU A 12 -3.39 24.40 5.64
CA LEU A 12 -4.27 25.37 5.00
C LEU A 12 -4.72 26.38 6.04
N GLU A 13 -4.84 27.65 5.63
CA GLU A 13 -5.47 28.67 6.46
C GLU A 13 -7.01 28.51 6.44
N ILE A 14 -7.65 28.90 7.53
CA ILE A 14 -9.11 28.97 7.68
C ILE A 14 -9.49 30.45 7.71
N GLU A 15 -10.15 30.91 6.65
CA GLU A 15 -10.46 32.32 6.44
C GLU A 15 -12.00 32.54 6.41
N PRO A 16 -12.49 33.73 6.80
CA PRO A 16 -13.93 34.03 6.78
C PRO A 16 -14.56 33.92 5.37
N ALA A 17 -13.81 34.36 4.36
CA ALA A 17 -14.11 34.19 2.94
C ALA A 17 -12.88 33.57 2.27
N SER A 18 -13.07 32.61 1.37
CA SER A 18 -11.97 31.85 0.77
C SER A 18 -11.92 32.05 -0.73
N ASP A 19 -11.13 33.03 -1.18
CA ASP A 19 -10.82 33.25 -2.61
C ASP A 19 -9.41 32.74 -2.98
N GLY A 20 -8.57 32.44 -1.97
CA GLY A 20 -7.19 32.00 -2.15
C GLY A 20 -7.00 30.50 -2.39
N PRO A 21 -5.97 30.08 -3.15
CA PRO A 21 -5.70 28.66 -3.47
C PRO A 21 -5.18 27.83 -2.29
N ARG A 22 -4.89 28.43 -1.12
CA ARG A 22 -4.39 27.75 0.09
C ARG A 22 -5.24 28.01 1.34
N ALA A 23 -6.51 28.37 1.16
CA ALA A 23 -7.45 28.59 2.25
C ALA A 23 -8.73 27.76 2.08
N PHE A 24 -9.41 27.52 3.20
CA PHE A 24 -10.79 27.07 3.27
C PHE A 24 -11.63 28.05 4.09
N THR A 25 -12.93 28.14 3.79
CA THR A 25 -13.86 28.71 4.76
C THR A 25 -14.06 27.75 5.93
N ARG A 26 -14.50 28.28 7.07
CA ARG A 26 -14.79 27.46 8.26
C ARG A 26 -15.72 26.28 7.96
N SER A 27 -16.83 26.52 7.26
CA SER A 27 -17.80 25.49 6.88
C SER A 27 -17.18 24.37 6.02
N VAL A 28 -16.29 24.73 5.08
CA VAL A 28 -15.59 23.76 4.25
C VAL A 28 -14.58 22.95 5.07
N ALA A 29 -13.82 23.61 5.95
CA ALA A 29 -12.88 22.96 6.85
C ALA A 29 -13.59 21.97 7.79
N ASP A 30 -14.73 22.33 8.37
CA ASP A 30 -15.55 21.46 9.23
C ASP A 30 -16.02 20.21 8.46
N GLY A 31 -16.42 20.38 7.19
CA GLY A 31 -16.80 19.27 6.30
C GLY A 31 -15.67 18.29 6.06
N VAL A 32 -14.45 18.78 5.75
CA VAL A 32 -13.26 17.95 5.56
C VAL A 32 -12.85 17.28 6.89
N MET A 33 -12.89 18.01 8.00
CA MET A 33 -12.59 17.48 9.33
C MET A 33 -13.54 16.36 9.74
N LYS A 34 -14.82 16.45 9.38
CA LYS A 34 -15.79 15.37 9.63
C LYS A 34 -15.40 14.08 8.93
N VAL A 35 -14.91 14.17 7.68
CA VAL A 35 -14.39 12.99 6.95
C VAL A 35 -13.09 12.50 7.60
N ALA A 36 -12.16 13.41 7.93
CA ALA A 36 -10.90 13.06 8.57
C ALA A 36 -11.08 12.31 9.91
N ARG A 37 -11.98 12.78 10.78
CA ARG A 37 -12.27 12.18 12.09
C ARG A 37 -12.94 10.81 12.00
N SER A 38 -13.54 10.48 10.86
CA SER A 38 -14.17 9.18 10.66
C SER A 38 -13.14 8.08 10.34
N VAL A 39 -11.94 8.47 9.87
CA VAL A 39 -10.87 7.53 9.54
C VAL A 39 -10.15 7.07 10.82
N LYS A 40 -10.05 5.75 11.00
CA LYS A 40 -9.28 5.13 12.09
C LYS A 40 -7.94 4.64 11.56
N PHE A 41 -6.84 5.32 11.91
CA PHE A 41 -5.49 4.80 11.70
C PHE A 41 -5.10 3.83 12.83
N GLY A 42 -4.46 2.72 12.48
CA GLY A 42 -4.14 1.65 13.45
C GLY A 42 -2.77 1.84 14.10
N GLY A 43 -2.75 1.94 15.43
CA GLY A 43 -1.55 1.98 16.29
C GLY A 43 -1.88 2.52 17.69
N ASP A 44 -1.07 2.20 18.70
CA ASP A 44 -1.24 2.61 20.13
C ASP A 44 -1.04 4.12 20.39
N GLY A 45 -1.06 4.97 19.36
CA GLY A 45 -0.92 6.41 19.48
C GLY A 45 -1.71 7.13 18.39
N GLU A 46 -2.74 7.86 18.82
CA GLU A 46 -3.36 9.07 18.24
C GLU A 46 -2.99 9.53 16.81
N GLY A 47 -3.02 8.66 15.81
CA GLY A 47 -2.78 9.02 14.41
C GLY A 47 -3.92 9.84 13.82
N ARG A 48 -4.00 11.14 14.15
CA ARG A 48 -4.98 12.07 13.57
C ARG A 48 -4.56 12.39 12.13
N VAL A 49 -5.50 12.36 11.20
CA VAL A 49 -5.25 12.73 9.79
C VAL A 49 -4.88 14.20 9.66
N LEU A 50 -5.65 15.03 10.37
CA LEU A 50 -5.58 16.48 10.38
C LEU A 50 -5.62 16.96 11.83
N LEU A 51 -4.83 17.98 12.13
CA LEU A 51 -4.94 18.78 13.34
C LEU A 51 -5.58 20.12 12.99
N GLU A 52 -6.50 20.55 13.81
CA GLU A 52 -7.24 21.80 13.63
C GLU A 52 -6.84 22.77 14.73
N SER A 53 -6.51 24.01 14.33
CA SER A 53 -6.41 25.16 15.21
C SER A 53 -7.48 26.20 14.82
N MET A 54 -7.56 27.31 15.56
CA MET A 54 -8.54 28.37 15.29
C MET A 54 -8.48 28.91 13.86
N SER A 55 -7.29 28.98 13.27
CA SER A 55 -7.07 29.56 11.95
C SER A 55 -6.44 28.59 10.95
N ARG A 56 -6.13 27.34 11.33
CA ARG A 56 -5.38 26.43 10.45
C ARG A 56 -5.86 25.00 10.50
N LEU A 57 -5.68 24.32 9.38
CA LEU A 57 -5.88 22.90 9.20
C LEU A 57 -4.57 22.26 8.75
N ARG A 58 -3.91 21.50 9.63
CA ARG A 58 -2.58 20.92 9.40
C ARG A 58 -2.64 19.43 9.11
N ALA A 59 -2.03 18.98 8.02
CA ALA A 59 -1.86 17.55 7.75
C ALA A 59 -0.82 16.91 8.69
N GLN A 60 -1.04 15.66 9.07
CA GLN A 60 -0.04 14.85 9.79
C GLN A 60 0.70 13.93 8.81
N GLN A 61 1.31 12.85 9.30
CA GLN A 61 2.14 11.91 8.53
C GLN A 61 1.32 10.92 7.67
N VAL A 62 0.37 11.45 6.91
CA VAL A 62 -0.55 10.69 6.05
C VAL A 62 -0.64 11.36 4.70
N VAL A 63 -0.88 10.58 3.65
CA VAL A 63 -1.09 11.09 2.28
C VAL A 63 -2.34 10.49 1.69
N GLY A 64 -2.87 11.11 0.63
CA GLY A 64 -4.02 10.62 -0.08
C GLY A 64 -5.06 11.72 -0.32
N VAL A 65 -6.34 11.35 -0.30
CA VAL A 65 -7.44 12.28 -0.60
C VAL A 65 -8.58 12.15 0.41
N LEU A 66 -9.10 13.30 0.82
CA LEU A 66 -10.36 13.47 1.55
C LEU A 66 -11.35 14.20 0.66
N VAL A 67 -12.51 13.61 0.42
CA VAL A 67 -13.62 14.20 -0.35
C VAL A 67 -14.78 14.41 0.59
N ALA A 68 -15.12 15.67 0.82
CA ALA A 68 -16.34 16.11 1.50
C ALA A 68 -17.37 16.59 0.47
N LYS A 69 -18.56 16.99 0.94
CA LYS A 69 -19.66 17.46 0.09
C LYS A 69 -19.25 18.61 -0.84
N ASP A 70 -18.50 19.57 -0.32
CA ASP A 70 -18.19 20.83 -1.03
C ASP A 70 -16.70 21.01 -1.32
N ALA A 71 -15.84 20.09 -0.89
CA ALA A 71 -14.41 20.17 -1.11
C ALA A 71 -13.70 18.81 -1.25
N THR A 72 -12.57 18.83 -1.93
CA THR A 72 -11.60 17.74 -2.00
C THR A 72 -10.24 18.25 -1.54
N LEU A 73 -9.71 17.65 -0.47
CA LEU A 73 -8.36 17.88 0.04
C LEU A 73 -7.45 16.73 -0.38
N GLU A 74 -6.44 17.03 -1.17
CA GLU A 74 -5.33 16.14 -1.48
C GLU A 74 -4.15 16.43 -0.54
N ILE A 75 -3.59 15.37 0.05
CA ILE A 75 -2.41 15.44 0.91
C ILE A 75 -1.30 14.65 0.20
N LEU A 76 -0.24 15.33 -0.20
CA LEU A 76 0.90 14.76 -0.91
C LEU A 76 2.08 14.51 0.04
N PRO A 77 2.95 13.52 -0.26
CA PRO A 77 4.16 13.33 0.52
C PRO A 77 5.10 14.50 0.35
N LYS A 78 5.87 14.79 1.40
CA LYS A 78 6.91 15.80 1.38
C LYS A 78 8.19 15.19 0.83
N ILE A 79 8.26 15.10 -0.50
CA ILE A 79 9.47 14.69 -1.22
C ILE A 79 10.31 15.93 -1.52
N GLU A 80 11.45 16.03 -0.87
CA GLU A 80 12.36 17.17 -1.00
C GLU A 80 13.06 17.18 -2.37
N GLY A 81 13.34 18.38 -2.90
CA GLY A 81 13.86 18.55 -4.27
C GLY A 81 12.82 18.47 -5.38
N VAL A 82 11.57 18.10 -5.05
CA VAL A 82 10.46 18.12 -6.00
C VAL A 82 9.52 19.26 -5.67
N ARG A 83 9.60 20.32 -6.49
CA ARG A 83 8.70 21.48 -6.36
C ARG A 83 7.36 21.26 -7.06
N GLU A 84 7.34 20.45 -8.11
CA GLU A 84 6.13 20.17 -8.88
C GLU A 84 5.30 19.06 -8.24
N ASP A 85 4.09 19.39 -7.79
CA ASP A 85 3.13 18.41 -7.26
C ASP A 85 2.88 17.25 -8.23
N ARG A 86 3.01 17.48 -9.54
CA ARG A 86 2.92 16.44 -10.58
C ARG A 86 3.92 15.30 -10.38
N ALA A 87 5.19 15.64 -10.15
CA ALA A 87 6.23 14.64 -9.95
C ALA A 87 6.03 13.90 -8.62
N ILE A 88 5.53 14.60 -7.59
CA ILE A 88 5.17 14.00 -6.30
C ILE A 88 4.00 13.02 -6.47
N ARG A 89 2.93 13.40 -7.18
CA ARG A 89 1.79 12.51 -7.51
C ARG A 89 2.25 11.27 -8.26
N ARG A 90 3.11 11.44 -9.28
CA ARG A 90 3.67 10.30 -10.03
C ARG A 90 4.44 9.35 -9.11
N SER A 91 5.28 9.90 -8.24
CA SER A 91 6.03 9.11 -7.25
C SER A 91 5.10 8.32 -6.33
N LEU A 92 4.10 9.00 -5.76
CA LEU A 92 3.11 8.38 -4.89
C LEU A 92 2.33 7.27 -5.60
N VAL A 93 1.86 7.51 -6.83
CA VAL A 93 1.13 6.50 -7.60
C VAL A 93 2.01 5.29 -7.91
N ASN A 94 3.28 5.48 -8.23
CA ASN A 94 4.22 4.39 -8.45
C ASN A 94 4.48 3.58 -7.16
N MET A 95 4.62 4.24 -6.01
CA MET A 95 4.73 3.56 -4.73
C MET A 95 3.46 2.73 -4.44
N LEU A 96 2.28 3.33 -4.60
CA LEU A 96 1.00 2.65 -4.41
C LEU A 96 0.86 1.46 -5.35
N ALA A 97 1.16 1.62 -6.63
CA ALA A 97 1.14 0.55 -7.63
C ALA A 97 2.03 -0.63 -7.23
N SER A 98 3.25 -0.36 -6.75
CA SER A 98 4.15 -1.38 -6.24
C SER A 98 3.56 -2.14 -5.03
N VAL A 99 2.90 -1.43 -4.12
CA VAL A 99 2.33 -1.96 -2.86
C VAL A 99 0.97 -2.65 -3.03
N ILE A 100 0.19 -2.33 -4.05
CA ILE A 100 -0.96 -3.17 -4.43
C ILE A 100 -0.59 -4.21 -5.49
N ASP A 101 0.68 -4.24 -5.89
CA ASP A 101 1.24 -5.13 -6.90
C ASP A 101 0.42 -5.07 -8.20
N LEU A 102 0.17 -3.82 -8.61
CA LEU A 102 -0.41 -3.47 -9.88
C LEU A 102 0.72 -3.48 -10.91
N ASN A 103 0.68 -4.40 -11.87
CA ASN A 103 1.53 -4.29 -13.04
C ASN A 103 1.03 -3.11 -13.89
N ILE A 104 1.55 -1.91 -13.63
CA ILE A 104 1.43 -0.79 -14.54
C ILE A 104 2.65 -0.86 -15.45
N ALA A 105 2.42 -1.11 -16.74
CA ALA A 105 3.49 -0.97 -17.72
C ALA A 105 4.11 0.43 -17.55
N VAL A 106 5.44 0.49 -17.39
CA VAL A 106 6.20 1.73 -17.11
C VAL A 106 5.86 2.84 -18.13
N GLY A 107 5.60 2.47 -19.40
CA GLY A 107 5.16 3.40 -20.45
C GLY A 107 3.75 3.95 -20.30
N LYS A 108 2.82 3.24 -19.64
CA LYS A 108 1.48 3.76 -19.33
C LYS A 108 1.55 4.82 -18.23
N VAL A 109 2.41 4.62 -17.22
CA VAL A 109 2.67 5.67 -16.21
C VAL A 109 3.22 6.93 -16.87
N ALA A 110 4.13 6.83 -17.86
CA ALA A 110 4.67 8.03 -18.53
C ALA A 110 3.65 8.78 -19.41
N ASN A 111 2.72 8.05 -20.05
CA ASN A 111 1.76 8.60 -21.02
C ASN A 111 0.41 9.03 -20.44
N LEU A 112 0.14 8.77 -19.16
CA LEU A 112 -1.05 9.33 -18.50
C LEU A 112 -0.94 10.86 -18.57
N GLY A 113 -2.02 11.54 -18.97
CA GLY A 113 -2.07 13.00 -19.07
C GLY A 113 -2.06 13.66 -17.69
N TRP A 114 -0.98 13.51 -16.92
CA TRP A 114 -0.83 13.98 -15.53
C TRP A 114 -0.89 15.48 -15.35
N GLN A 115 -1.02 16.25 -16.44
CA GLN A 115 -0.77 17.67 -16.41
C GLN A 115 -1.76 18.44 -15.51
N ASN A 116 -2.97 17.92 -15.26
CA ASN A 116 -4.00 18.61 -14.46
C ASN A 116 -4.90 17.72 -13.58
N GLU A 117 -4.55 16.45 -13.34
CA GLU A 117 -5.39 15.53 -12.56
C GLU A 117 -4.93 15.37 -11.10
N ASN A 118 -5.89 15.29 -10.18
CA ASN A 118 -5.64 14.92 -8.79
C ASN A 118 -5.46 13.39 -8.66
N LEU A 119 -4.86 12.96 -7.54
CA LEU A 119 -4.54 11.57 -7.22
C LEU A 119 -5.73 10.63 -7.37
N LEU A 120 -6.92 11.04 -6.91
CA LEU A 120 -8.12 10.22 -6.97
C LEU A 120 -8.51 9.95 -8.43
N GLU A 121 -8.55 10.97 -9.29
CA GLU A 121 -8.89 10.81 -10.70
C GLU A 121 -7.87 9.94 -11.45
N ILE A 122 -6.59 10.05 -11.10
CA ILE A 122 -5.55 9.17 -11.64
C ILE A 122 -5.83 7.70 -11.28
N LEU A 123 -6.12 7.42 -10.01
CA LEU A 123 -6.39 6.07 -9.55
C LEU A 123 -7.68 5.50 -10.17
N ILE A 124 -8.71 6.34 -10.33
CA ILE A 124 -9.96 5.96 -11.01
C ILE A 124 -9.70 5.60 -12.47
N ARG A 125 -8.90 6.41 -13.17
CA ARG A 125 -8.53 6.13 -14.56
C ARG A 125 -7.76 4.82 -14.68
N LEU A 126 -6.74 4.63 -13.83
CA LEU A 126 -5.94 3.41 -13.79
C LEU A 126 -6.80 2.16 -13.54
N PHE A 127 -7.72 2.23 -12.57
CA PHE A 127 -8.66 1.16 -12.29
C PHE A 127 -9.56 0.87 -13.49
N SER A 128 -10.16 1.90 -14.07
CA SER A 128 -11.10 1.78 -15.20
C SER A 128 -10.42 1.21 -16.44
N GLU A 129 -9.22 1.68 -16.79
CA GLU A 129 -8.45 1.16 -17.93
C GLU A 129 -8.05 -0.30 -17.73
N LYS A 130 -7.66 -0.67 -16.51
CA LYS A 130 -7.29 -2.06 -16.21
C LYS A 130 -8.51 -2.98 -16.22
N LEU A 131 -9.64 -2.52 -15.67
CA LEU A 131 -10.89 -3.27 -15.67
C LEU A 131 -11.37 -3.50 -17.10
N PHE A 132 -11.36 -2.46 -17.92
CA PHE A 132 -11.71 -2.54 -19.34
C PHE A 132 -10.81 -3.52 -20.11
N ALA A 133 -9.48 -3.44 -19.90
CA ALA A 133 -8.53 -4.34 -20.56
C ALA A 133 -8.74 -5.80 -20.12
N THR A 134 -9.08 -6.05 -18.85
CA THR A 134 -9.34 -7.40 -18.34
C THR A 134 -10.67 -7.94 -18.83
N LEU A 135 -11.72 -7.10 -18.90
CA LEU A 135 -13.03 -7.49 -19.44
C LEU A 135 -12.98 -7.87 -20.92
N ARG A 136 -12.08 -7.28 -21.71
CA ARG A 136 -11.85 -7.69 -23.11
C ARG A 136 -11.39 -9.15 -23.23
N GLN A 137 -10.81 -9.72 -22.18
CA GLN A 137 -10.42 -11.12 -22.13
C GLN A 137 -11.56 -12.04 -21.67
N GLY A 138 -12.69 -11.47 -21.23
CA GLY A 138 -13.88 -12.18 -20.78
C GLY A 138 -14.27 -11.79 -19.35
N MET A 139 -15.58 -11.67 -19.11
CA MET A 139 -16.13 -11.51 -17.77
C MET A 139 -16.13 -12.85 -17.03
N PRO A 140 -15.65 -12.93 -15.77
CA PRO A 140 -15.66 -14.12 -14.96
C PRO A 140 -17.07 -14.64 -14.76
N ARG A 141 -17.23 -15.94 -14.89
CA ARG A 141 -18.47 -16.66 -14.63
C ARG A 141 -18.17 -17.87 -13.78
N ALA A 142 -19.11 -18.26 -12.93
CA ALA A 142 -19.01 -19.49 -12.16
C ALA A 142 -20.33 -20.26 -12.24
N TYR A 143 -20.23 -21.58 -12.08
CA TYR A 143 -21.39 -22.43 -11.89
C TYR A 143 -21.96 -22.21 -10.49
N ILE A 144 -23.21 -21.77 -10.42
CA ILE A 144 -23.94 -21.56 -9.17
C ILE A 144 -25.10 -22.54 -9.13
N GLY A 145 -25.25 -23.25 -8.01
CA GLY A 145 -26.39 -24.13 -7.79
C GLY A 145 -27.69 -23.33 -7.76
N ARG A 146 -28.62 -23.71 -8.61
CA ARG A 146 -29.95 -23.11 -8.74
C ARG A 146 -31.01 -24.20 -8.51
N GLU A 147 -32.05 -23.82 -7.78
CA GLU A 147 -33.25 -24.65 -7.58
C GLU A 147 -34.43 -23.91 -8.21
N ASP A 148 -35.11 -24.53 -9.17
CA ASP A 148 -36.18 -23.89 -9.94
C ASP A 148 -37.24 -24.89 -10.43
N ASP A 149 -38.46 -24.40 -10.67
CA ASP A 149 -39.62 -25.19 -11.09
C ASP A 149 -39.85 -25.03 -12.60
N VAL A 150 -39.23 -25.90 -13.38
CA VAL A 150 -39.13 -25.78 -14.85
C VAL A 150 -40.05 -26.78 -15.57
N SER A 151 -40.43 -26.49 -16.82
CA SER A 151 -41.31 -27.35 -17.62
C SER A 151 -40.64 -28.60 -18.19
N ALA A 152 -39.31 -28.69 -18.12
CA ALA A 152 -38.51 -29.81 -18.60
C ALA A 152 -37.37 -30.11 -17.63
N LEU A 153 -36.99 -31.38 -17.49
CA LEU A 153 -35.97 -31.81 -16.53
C LEU A 153 -34.62 -31.16 -16.88
N ARG A 154 -34.09 -30.36 -15.94
CA ARG A 154 -32.78 -29.72 -16.03
C ARG A 154 -31.94 -30.13 -14.82
N GLY A 155 -30.80 -30.77 -15.05
CA GLY A 155 -29.97 -31.30 -13.96
C GLY A 155 -30.65 -32.46 -13.23
N ARG A 156 -30.81 -32.34 -11.90
CA ARG A 156 -31.40 -33.40 -11.04
C ARG A 156 -32.78 -32.99 -10.53
N LEU A 157 -33.71 -33.93 -10.49
CA LEU A 157 -35.02 -33.71 -9.87
C LEU A 157 -34.90 -33.69 -8.35
N ASP A 158 -35.46 -32.66 -7.71
CA ASP A 158 -35.70 -32.64 -6.27
C ASP A 158 -36.97 -33.44 -5.98
N VAL A 159 -36.79 -34.74 -5.77
CA VAL A 159 -37.89 -35.69 -5.53
C VAL A 159 -38.73 -35.27 -4.34
N VAL A 160 -38.11 -34.81 -3.26
CA VAL A 160 -38.83 -34.39 -2.06
C VAL A 160 -39.74 -33.22 -2.37
N ARG A 161 -39.20 -32.17 -3.00
CA ARG A 161 -39.99 -30.98 -3.36
C ARG A 161 -41.05 -31.27 -4.42
N GLN A 162 -40.77 -32.18 -5.36
CA GLN A 162 -41.73 -32.60 -6.39
C GLN A 162 -42.99 -33.21 -5.80
N PHE A 163 -42.82 -34.12 -4.82
CA PHE A 163 -43.94 -34.85 -4.22
C PHE A 163 -44.53 -34.19 -2.97
N THR A 164 -43.96 -33.06 -2.51
CA THR A 164 -44.50 -32.29 -1.38
C THR A 164 -45.10 -30.96 -1.83
N ILE A 165 -44.33 -30.10 -2.50
CA ILE A 165 -44.74 -28.75 -2.89
C ILE A 165 -45.44 -28.73 -4.25
N LEU A 166 -44.92 -29.48 -5.23
CA LEU A 166 -45.45 -29.48 -6.61
C LEU A 166 -46.39 -30.66 -6.93
N ALA A 167 -46.84 -31.41 -5.92
CA ALA A 167 -47.66 -32.61 -6.12
C ALA A 167 -48.94 -32.33 -6.94
N SER A 168 -49.54 -31.14 -6.78
CA SER A 168 -50.74 -30.71 -7.51
C SER A 168 -50.46 -30.01 -8.85
N THR A 169 -49.20 -29.82 -9.23
CA THR A 169 -48.77 -29.08 -10.43
C THR A 169 -47.77 -29.91 -11.25
N PRO A 170 -48.16 -31.10 -11.78
CA PRO A 170 -47.25 -32.04 -12.43
C PRO A 170 -46.59 -31.49 -13.71
N GLN A 171 -47.13 -30.42 -14.29
CA GLN A 171 -46.56 -29.71 -15.43
C GLN A 171 -45.28 -28.91 -15.11
N ARG A 172 -44.89 -28.83 -13.83
CA ARG A 172 -43.61 -28.24 -13.39
C ARG A 172 -42.79 -29.28 -12.64
N LEU A 173 -41.49 -29.27 -12.91
CA LEU A 173 -40.50 -30.18 -12.32
C LEU A 173 -39.58 -29.37 -11.39
N ALA A 174 -39.58 -29.71 -10.10
CA ALA A 174 -38.68 -29.14 -9.11
C ALA A 174 -37.25 -29.64 -9.41
N CYS A 175 -36.42 -28.80 -10.01
CA CYS A 175 -35.09 -29.18 -10.49
C CYS A 175 -33.99 -28.46 -9.70
N ARG A 176 -32.87 -29.15 -9.48
CA ARG A 176 -31.60 -28.60 -8.98
C ARG A 176 -30.54 -28.76 -10.06
N PHE A 177 -29.95 -27.66 -10.50
CA PHE A 177 -28.94 -27.66 -11.55
C PHE A 177 -27.94 -26.53 -11.33
N ASP A 178 -26.76 -26.69 -11.92
CA ASP A 178 -25.74 -25.64 -11.92
C ASP A 178 -25.93 -24.74 -13.15
N GLU A 179 -26.01 -23.43 -12.93
CA GLU A 179 -26.12 -22.43 -13.97
C GLU A 179 -24.85 -21.59 -14.04
N LEU A 180 -24.31 -21.41 -15.25
CA LEU A 180 -23.17 -20.55 -15.49
C LEU A 180 -23.62 -19.08 -15.38
N SER A 181 -23.24 -18.42 -14.29
CA SER A 181 -23.68 -17.05 -13.97
C SER A 181 -22.50 -16.09 -13.86
N SER A 182 -22.71 -14.85 -14.32
CA SER A 182 -21.82 -13.71 -14.07
C SER A 182 -22.12 -13.03 -12.73
N ASN A 183 -23.24 -13.34 -12.07
CA ASN A 183 -23.59 -12.78 -10.76
C ASN A 183 -22.83 -13.47 -9.62
N ILE A 184 -21.50 -13.33 -9.63
CA ILE A 184 -20.58 -13.90 -8.65
C ILE A 184 -20.01 -12.80 -7.74
N ALA A 185 -19.49 -13.18 -6.57
CA ALA A 185 -18.94 -12.25 -5.58
C ALA A 185 -17.88 -11.28 -6.16
N LEU A 186 -17.00 -11.78 -7.03
CA LEU A 186 -16.00 -10.95 -7.71
C LEU A 186 -16.65 -9.82 -8.53
N ASN A 187 -17.66 -10.14 -9.34
CA ASN A 187 -18.31 -9.17 -10.20
C ASN A 187 -19.19 -8.19 -9.41
N GLN A 188 -19.81 -8.65 -8.32
CA GLN A 188 -20.53 -7.78 -7.37
C GLN A 188 -19.59 -6.75 -6.72
N ILE A 189 -18.37 -7.16 -6.36
CA ILE A 189 -17.32 -6.24 -5.86
C ILE A 189 -16.93 -5.21 -6.92
N MET A 190 -16.76 -5.63 -8.18
CA MET A 190 -16.42 -4.69 -9.26
C MET A 190 -17.55 -3.70 -9.51
N LYS A 191 -18.82 -4.17 -9.55
CA LYS A 191 -20.00 -3.32 -9.68
C LYS A 191 -20.10 -2.32 -8.54
N ALA A 192 -19.91 -2.75 -7.30
CA ALA A 192 -19.90 -1.86 -6.14
C ALA A 192 -18.75 -0.83 -6.21
N THR A 193 -17.58 -1.24 -6.70
CA THR A 193 -16.43 -0.33 -6.95
C THR A 193 -16.82 0.74 -7.96
N LEU A 194 -17.34 0.35 -9.13
CA LEU A 194 -17.76 1.27 -10.19
C LEU A 194 -18.81 2.28 -9.69
N ALA A 195 -19.83 1.79 -8.97
CA ALA A 195 -20.87 2.65 -8.39
C ALA A 195 -20.28 3.67 -7.41
N ARG A 196 -19.34 3.26 -6.56
CA ARG A 196 -18.64 4.15 -5.62
C ARG A 196 -17.80 5.19 -6.35
N LEU A 197 -17.01 4.79 -7.34
CA LEU A 197 -16.17 5.70 -8.11
C LEU A 197 -16.99 6.73 -8.89
N LEU A 198 -18.17 6.34 -9.40
CA LEU A 198 -19.06 7.25 -10.12
C LEU A 198 -19.66 8.35 -9.21
N GLN A 199 -19.80 8.08 -7.90
CA GLN A 199 -20.25 9.07 -6.92
C GLN A 199 -19.16 10.12 -6.60
N VAL A 200 -17.89 9.72 -6.61
CA VAL A 200 -16.77 10.57 -6.17
C VAL A 200 -16.02 11.24 -7.31
N SER A 201 -15.99 10.64 -8.50
CA SER A 201 -15.31 11.20 -9.68
C SER A 201 -16.03 12.46 -10.18
N ARG A 202 -15.23 13.48 -10.48
CA ARG A 202 -15.62 14.76 -11.08
C ARG A 202 -15.08 14.93 -12.48
N ASN A 203 -14.06 14.17 -12.88
CA ASN A 203 -13.54 14.17 -14.25
C ASN A 203 -14.58 13.55 -15.22
N SER A 204 -14.93 14.28 -16.28
CA SER A 204 -15.97 13.88 -17.24
C SER A 204 -15.62 12.60 -18.00
N GLU A 205 -14.36 12.44 -18.40
CA GLU A 205 -13.86 11.26 -19.11
C GLU A 205 -13.87 10.02 -18.22
N ASN A 206 -13.42 10.15 -16.95
CA ASN A 206 -13.54 9.06 -15.98
C ASN A 206 -15.00 8.67 -15.74
N ARG A 207 -15.90 9.64 -15.55
CA ARG A 207 -17.33 9.36 -15.38
C ARG A 207 -17.94 8.67 -16.60
N ARG A 208 -17.54 9.07 -17.81
CA ARG A 208 -17.96 8.41 -19.05
C ARG A 208 -17.53 6.93 -19.04
N ARG A 209 -16.23 6.66 -18.84
CA ARG A 209 -15.69 5.28 -18.78
C ARG A 209 -16.35 4.43 -17.71
N LEU A 210 -16.58 4.99 -16.52
CA LEU A 210 -17.26 4.32 -15.43
C LEU A 210 -18.70 3.94 -15.78
N ARG A 211 -19.45 4.78 -16.50
CA ARG A 211 -20.80 4.45 -16.98
C ARG A 211 -20.79 3.35 -18.03
N GLU A 212 -19.87 3.42 -18.99
CA GLU A 212 -19.68 2.36 -19.99
C GLU A 212 -19.39 1.01 -19.32
N LEU A 213 -18.51 0.99 -18.32
CA LEU A 213 -18.23 -0.20 -17.52
C LEU A 213 -19.44 -0.63 -16.69
N THR A 214 -20.21 0.30 -16.12
CA THR A 214 -21.40 -0.02 -15.32
C THR A 214 -22.46 -0.73 -16.15
N PHE A 215 -22.63 -0.35 -17.42
CA PHE A 215 -23.53 -1.01 -18.36
C PHE A 215 -23.17 -2.50 -18.57
N VAL A 216 -21.87 -2.82 -18.66
CA VAL A 216 -21.40 -4.23 -18.76
C VAL A 216 -21.80 -5.06 -17.52
N TYR A 217 -22.02 -4.43 -16.37
CA TYR A 217 -22.42 -5.08 -15.12
C TYR A 217 -23.93 -4.96 -14.82
N GLU A 218 -24.77 -4.62 -15.80
CA GLU A 218 -26.21 -4.41 -15.57
C GLU A 218 -26.88 -5.64 -14.93
N GLU A 219 -26.63 -6.84 -15.48
CA GLU A 219 -27.17 -8.12 -15.01
C GLU A 219 -26.58 -8.63 -13.68
N VAL A 220 -25.49 -8.04 -13.19
CA VAL A 220 -24.87 -8.42 -11.91
C VAL A 220 -25.62 -7.75 -10.78
N GLU A 221 -25.89 -8.46 -9.69
CA GLU A 221 -26.65 -7.88 -8.57
C GLU A 221 -25.88 -6.75 -7.86
N SER A 222 -26.61 -5.70 -7.47
CA SER A 222 -26.06 -4.59 -6.69
C SER A 222 -26.03 -4.94 -5.21
N VAL A 223 -24.83 -5.17 -4.67
CA VAL A 223 -24.63 -5.50 -3.24
C VAL A 223 -24.04 -4.28 -2.51
N PRO A 224 -24.61 -3.84 -1.37
CA PRO A 224 -24.01 -2.79 -0.55
C PRO A 224 -22.58 -3.14 -0.13
N ILE A 225 -21.68 -2.14 -0.07
CA ILE A 225 -20.24 -2.34 0.22
C ILE A 225 -20.01 -3.17 1.49
N ARG A 226 -20.79 -2.91 2.55
CA ARG A 226 -20.70 -3.63 3.84
C ARG A 226 -21.12 -5.10 3.76
N SER A 227 -21.90 -5.46 2.75
CA SER A 227 -22.42 -6.82 2.54
C SER A 227 -21.61 -7.61 1.51
N LEU A 228 -20.56 -7.03 0.93
CA LEU A 228 -19.72 -7.69 -0.06
C LEU A 228 -18.99 -8.89 0.54
N ARG A 229 -19.13 -10.04 -0.13
CA ARG A 229 -18.56 -11.33 0.29
C ARG A 229 -17.16 -11.55 -0.26
N TRP A 230 -16.19 -10.83 0.31
CA TRP A 230 -14.77 -10.96 -0.05
C TRP A 230 -14.20 -12.36 0.14
N ASP A 231 -14.74 -13.09 1.12
CA ASP A 231 -14.36 -14.46 1.48
C ASP A 231 -14.79 -15.50 0.44
N ARG A 232 -15.80 -15.18 -0.38
CA ARG A 232 -16.32 -16.07 -1.43
C ARG A 232 -15.63 -15.89 -2.78
N VAL A 233 -14.66 -15.00 -2.88
CA VAL A 233 -13.93 -14.77 -4.13
C VAL A 233 -12.89 -15.86 -4.31
N VAL A 234 -13.11 -16.74 -5.28
CA VAL A 234 -12.16 -17.77 -5.68
C VAL A 234 -11.43 -17.29 -6.93
N LEU A 235 -10.11 -17.16 -6.83
CA LEU A 235 -9.24 -16.83 -7.95
C LEU A 235 -8.20 -17.94 -8.10
N ASP A 236 -8.02 -18.41 -9.32
CA ASP A 236 -6.98 -19.38 -9.66
C ASP A 236 -5.88 -18.73 -10.52
N ARG A 237 -4.90 -19.54 -10.93
CA ARG A 237 -3.75 -19.10 -11.73
C ARG A 237 -4.12 -18.57 -13.11
N THR A 238 -5.33 -18.85 -13.62
CA THR A 238 -5.81 -18.34 -14.92
C THR A 238 -6.38 -16.92 -14.80
N ASN A 239 -6.53 -16.40 -13.57
CA ASN A 239 -7.21 -15.14 -13.26
C ASN A 239 -6.28 -14.07 -12.66
N VAL A 240 -5.01 -14.01 -13.09
CA VAL A 240 -4.02 -13.04 -12.56
C VAL A 240 -4.51 -11.59 -12.69
N GLY A 241 -5.07 -11.21 -13.84
CA GLY A 241 -5.62 -9.85 -14.04
C GLY A 241 -6.72 -9.48 -13.06
N TRP A 242 -7.59 -10.44 -12.71
CA TRP A 242 -8.65 -10.28 -11.72
C TRP A 242 -8.11 -10.20 -10.29
N THR A 243 -6.98 -10.85 -10.00
CA THR A 243 -6.30 -10.74 -8.69
C THR A 243 -5.81 -9.30 -8.46
N GLU A 244 -5.21 -8.69 -9.48
CA GLU A 244 -4.77 -7.30 -9.41
C GLU A 244 -5.94 -6.34 -9.26
N LEU A 245 -7.02 -6.53 -10.02
CA LEU A 245 -8.24 -5.74 -9.91
C LEU A 245 -8.90 -5.89 -8.55
N LEU A 246 -8.94 -7.10 -7.98
CA LEU A 246 -9.50 -7.33 -6.66
C LEU A 246 -8.70 -6.58 -5.58
N ARG A 247 -7.36 -6.57 -5.67
CA ARG A 247 -6.52 -5.78 -4.77
C ARG A 247 -6.78 -4.28 -4.92
N PHE A 248 -6.95 -3.80 -6.15
CA PHE A 248 -7.26 -2.40 -6.40
C PHE A 248 -8.67 -2.01 -5.93
N ALA A 249 -9.67 -2.86 -6.15
CA ALA A 249 -11.02 -2.70 -5.63
C ALA A 249 -11.03 -2.67 -4.10
N LYS A 250 -10.26 -3.55 -3.44
CA LYS A 250 -10.05 -3.51 -1.98
C LYS A 250 -9.52 -2.15 -1.54
N LEU A 251 -8.51 -1.63 -2.23
CA LEU A 251 -7.95 -0.31 -1.92
C LEU A 251 -9.01 0.81 -2.01
N LEU A 252 -9.84 0.78 -3.05
CA LEU A 252 -10.83 1.82 -3.32
C LEU A 252 -12.10 1.69 -2.45
N LEU A 253 -12.39 0.50 -1.93
CA LEU A 253 -13.61 0.20 -1.16
C LEU A 253 -13.41 -0.01 0.35
N GLN A 254 -12.24 -0.47 0.83
CA GLN A 254 -12.13 -0.98 2.20
C GLN A 254 -12.09 0.12 3.28
N ASP A 255 -12.77 -0.21 4.40
CA ASP A 255 -13.04 0.58 5.61
C ASP A 255 -11.80 0.90 6.47
N ARG A 256 -10.62 0.29 6.26
CA ARG A 256 -9.41 0.71 7.02
C ARG A 256 -9.03 2.17 6.73
N TYR A 257 -9.56 2.72 5.65
CA TYR A 257 -9.33 4.09 5.21
C TYR A 257 -10.64 4.86 5.01
N GLN A 258 -11.79 4.31 5.42
CA GLN A 258 -13.12 4.88 5.22
C GLN A 258 -14.00 4.60 6.44
N SER A 259 -14.75 5.58 6.92
CA SER A 259 -15.94 5.32 7.73
C SER A 259 -17.11 5.98 7.02
N THR A 260 -18.03 5.16 6.54
CA THR A 260 -19.41 5.60 6.35
C THR A 260 -20.06 5.54 7.73
N THR A 261 -20.32 6.68 8.37
CA THR A 261 -21.25 6.68 9.50
C THR A 261 -22.64 6.45 8.92
N SER A 262 -23.44 5.60 9.55
CA SER A 262 -24.85 5.37 9.22
C SER A 262 -25.65 6.64 9.50
N GLY A 263 -25.59 7.57 8.55
CA GLY A 263 -26.15 8.91 8.58
C GLY A 263 -25.72 9.63 7.30
N THR A 264 -26.41 10.68 6.92
CA THR A 264 -26.28 11.49 5.68
C THR A 264 -24.91 12.15 5.43
N SER A 265 -23.82 11.67 6.03
CA SER A 265 -22.46 12.15 5.87
C SER A 265 -21.80 11.58 4.61
N HIS A 266 -21.89 12.32 3.51
CA HIS A 266 -21.33 12.01 2.19
C HIS A 266 -19.82 12.31 2.16
N GLY A 267 -19.01 11.42 2.75
CA GLY A 267 -17.54 11.50 2.72
C GLY A 267 -16.91 10.35 1.94
N PHE A 268 -15.79 10.61 1.28
CA PHE A 268 -14.89 9.58 0.77
C PHE A 268 -13.46 9.91 1.23
N SER A 269 -12.73 8.89 1.64
CA SER A 269 -11.34 9.03 2.05
C SER A 269 -10.53 7.88 1.48
N LEU A 270 -9.34 8.21 0.98
CA LEU A 270 -8.37 7.24 0.54
C LEU A 270 -7.03 7.74 1.03
N LEU A 271 -6.57 7.21 2.17
CA LEU A 271 -5.40 7.72 2.86
C LEU A 271 -4.39 6.60 3.12
N PHE A 272 -3.13 6.97 3.30
CA PHE A 272 -2.01 6.06 3.51
C PHE A 272 -1.08 6.62 4.57
N GLU A 273 -0.65 5.76 5.50
CA GLU A 273 0.43 6.10 6.43
C GLU A 273 1.75 6.08 5.67
N MET A 274 2.47 7.22 5.65
CA MET A 274 3.67 7.33 4.81
C MET A 274 4.81 6.41 5.25
N ASN A 275 4.99 6.20 6.55
CA ASN A 275 5.97 5.24 7.06
C ASN A 275 5.71 3.84 6.50
N LYS A 276 4.49 3.32 6.68
CA LYS A 276 4.10 1.97 6.22
C LYS A 276 4.14 1.85 4.70
N LEU A 277 3.75 2.91 3.98
CA LEU A 277 3.81 2.91 2.52
C LEU A 277 5.25 2.85 2.02
N PHE A 278 6.15 3.63 2.61
CA PHE A 278 7.57 3.64 2.25
C PHE A 278 8.24 2.30 2.56
N GLU A 279 7.99 1.75 3.75
CA GLU A 279 8.44 0.43 4.20
C GLU A 279 8.07 -0.67 3.20
N GLU A 280 6.77 -0.80 2.90
CA GLU A 280 6.25 -1.79 1.96
C GLU A 280 6.79 -1.58 0.54
N PHE A 281 6.91 -0.32 0.10
CA PHE A 281 7.45 0.01 -1.21
C PHE A 281 8.92 -0.43 -1.34
N VAL A 282 9.76 -0.11 -0.35
CA VAL A 282 11.18 -0.47 -0.34
C VAL A 282 11.33 -2.00 -0.33
N GLY A 283 10.68 -2.70 0.60
CA GLY A 283 10.90 -4.13 0.73
C GLY A 283 10.33 -4.94 -0.44
N ARG A 284 9.27 -4.48 -1.10
CA ARG A 284 8.82 -5.07 -2.39
C ARG A 284 9.79 -4.79 -3.52
N SER A 285 10.35 -3.58 -3.58
CA SER A 285 11.36 -3.22 -4.57
C SER A 285 12.62 -4.08 -4.42
N LEU A 286 13.08 -4.31 -3.18
CA LEU A 286 14.15 -5.25 -2.84
C LEU A 286 13.80 -6.67 -3.26
N ARG A 287 12.61 -7.16 -2.88
CA ARG A 287 12.19 -8.52 -3.21
C ARG A 287 12.25 -8.77 -4.71
N ARG A 288 11.80 -7.82 -5.55
CA ARG A 288 11.87 -7.93 -7.01
C ARG A 288 13.31 -7.85 -7.52
N ALA A 289 14.10 -6.91 -7.01
CA ALA A 289 15.48 -6.69 -7.47
C ALA A 289 16.45 -7.84 -7.13
N LEU A 290 16.19 -8.55 -6.01
CA LEU A 290 17.00 -9.67 -5.53
C LEU A 290 16.50 -11.04 -6.01
N GLN A 291 15.50 -11.10 -6.88
CA GLN A 291 15.11 -12.37 -7.52
C GLN A 291 16.31 -12.97 -8.26
N GLY A 292 16.54 -14.27 -8.06
CA GLY A 292 17.62 -15.03 -8.69
C GLY A 292 19.00 -14.90 -8.04
N THR A 293 19.18 -14.12 -6.96
CA THR A 293 20.48 -13.99 -6.27
C THR A 293 20.71 -15.01 -5.15
N GLY A 294 19.70 -15.85 -4.85
CA GLY A 294 19.72 -16.75 -3.69
C GLY A 294 19.41 -16.06 -2.35
N LEU A 295 19.18 -14.74 -2.35
CA LEU A 295 18.74 -13.99 -1.18
C LEU A 295 17.22 -13.97 -1.06
N THR A 296 16.71 -14.08 0.16
CA THR A 296 15.27 -14.03 0.46
C THR A 296 14.94 -12.76 1.25
N VAL A 297 13.90 -12.04 0.83
CA VAL A 297 13.45 -10.80 1.47
C VAL A 297 12.16 -11.01 2.25
N HIS A 298 12.27 -10.90 3.58
CA HIS A 298 11.15 -10.94 4.51
C HIS A 298 10.73 -9.50 4.85
N LEU A 299 9.46 -9.19 4.62
CA LEU A 299 8.82 -7.95 5.04
C LEU A 299 8.22 -8.16 6.41
N GLN A 300 8.40 -7.18 7.30
CA GLN A 300 7.88 -7.18 8.66
C GLN A 300 8.17 -8.52 9.35
N GLY A 301 9.42 -8.85 9.61
CA GLY A 301 9.78 -10.06 10.34
C GLY A 301 11.02 -10.80 9.83
N PRO A 302 11.28 -12.02 10.32
CA PRO A 302 10.44 -12.83 11.22
C PRO A 302 10.24 -12.18 12.59
N ARG A 303 9.12 -12.44 13.29
CA ARG A 303 8.94 -11.95 14.66
C ARG A 303 9.86 -12.75 15.60
N ARG A 304 10.70 -12.05 16.36
CA ARG A 304 11.51 -12.61 17.45
C ARG A 304 11.20 -11.88 18.75
N TYR A 305 11.83 -12.28 19.85
CA TYR A 305 11.56 -11.74 21.18
C TYR A 305 12.88 -11.36 21.83
N ALA A 306 12.91 -10.18 22.45
CA ALA A 306 14.12 -9.66 23.09
C ALA A 306 14.40 -10.35 24.43
N LEU A 307 13.38 -10.84 25.11
CA LEU A 307 13.50 -11.38 26.46
C LEU A 307 12.74 -12.70 26.60
N VAL A 308 13.26 -13.56 27.49
CA VAL A 308 12.58 -14.77 27.96
C VAL A 308 12.38 -14.60 29.45
N ASP A 309 11.14 -14.74 29.91
CA ASP A 309 10.78 -14.68 31.30
C ASP A 309 11.40 -15.86 32.06
N ARG A 310 12.18 -15.58 33.11
CA ARG A 310 12.98 -16.61 33.80
C ARG A 310 12.12 -17.60 34.59
N GLN A 311 10.91 -17.23 35.01
CA GLN A 311 10.05 -18.09 35.81
C GLN A 311 9.13 -18.95 34.94
N SER A 312 8.51 -18.34 33.93
CA SER A 312 7.52 -18.98 33.06
C SER A 312 8.10 -19.51 31.75
N GLY A 313 9.31 -19.11 31.36
CA GLY A 313 9.86 -19.34 30.02
C GLY A 313 9.13 -18.55 28.93
N GLY A 314 8.18 -17.67 29.30
CA GLY A 314 7.38 -16.91 28.35
C GLY A 314 8.21 -15.90 27.56
N LEU A 315 8.00 -15.86 26.25
CA LEU A 315 8.68 -14.89 25.37
C LEU A 315 8.08 -13.48 25.57
N ARG A 316 8.94 -12.48 25.81
CA ARG A 316 8.56 -11.09 26.11
C ARG A 316 9.20 -10.12 25.12
N PHE A 317 8.56 -8.97 24.92
CA PHE A 317 9.03 -7.89 24.07
C PHE A 317 9.33 -8.36 22.63
N ALA A 318 8.25 -8.57 21.87
CA ALA A 318 8.37 -8.93 20.48
C ALA A 318 9.06 -7.82 19.68
N THR A 319 10.04 -8.19 18.86
CA THR A 319 10.72 -7.31 17.92
C THR A 319 10.39 -7.75 16.51
N ARG A 320 10.24 -6.77 15.61
CA ARG A 320 9.88 -7.01 14.22
C ARG A 320 10.50 -5.91 13.35
N PRO A 321 11.65 -6.16 12.73
CA PRO A 321 12.21 -5.24 11.76
C PRO A 321 11.31 -5.09 10.54
N ASP A 322 11.42 -3.94 9.90
CA ASP A 322 10.75 -3.63 8.63
C ASP A 322 11.12 -4.64 7.55
N ILE A 323 12.43 -4.92 7.39
CA ILE A 323 12.93 -5.80 6.34
C ILE A 323 14.09 -6.64 6.87
N VAL A 324 14.06 -7.94 6.61
CA VAL A 324 15.17 -8.86 6.83
C VAL A 324 15.53 -9.55 5.54
N ILE A 325 16.79 -9.44 5.14
CA ILE A 325 17.35 -10.19 4.02
C ILE A 325 18.10 -11.39 4.60
N SER A 326 17.77 -12.58 4.11
CA SER A 326 18.36 -13.83 4.56
C SER A 326 18.96 -14.62 3.40
N GLN A 327 19.93 -15.47 3.73
CA GLN A 327 20.46 -16.48 2.82
C GLN A 327 20.42 -17.82 3.55
N ASN A 328 19.84 -18.85 2.91
CA ASN A 328 19.69 -20.18 3.51
C ASN A 328 19.06 -20.14 4.92
N GLY A 329 18.08 -19.25 5.14
CA GLY A 329 17.37 -19.08 6.41
C GLY A 329 18.12 -18.27 7.48
N ARG A 330 19.38 -17.88 7.24
CA ARG A 330 20.17 -17.04 8.17
C ARG A 330 20.00 -15.57 7.81
N PRO A 331 19.60 -14.69 8.75
CA PRO A 331 19.61 -13.23 8.54
C PRO A 331 21.02 -12.75 8.18
N LEU A 332 21.13 -12.02 7.08
CA LEU A 332 22.38 -11.38 6.65
C LEU A 332 22.34 -9.86 6.83
N LEU A 333 21.17 -9.26 6.65
CA LEU A 333 20.96 -7.84 6.80
C LEU A 333 19.59 -7.56 7.38
N VAL A 334 19.53 -6.69 8.38
CA VAL A 334 18.29 -6.07 8.84
C VAL A 334 18.26 -4.62 8.39
N ILE A 335 17.18 -4.22 7.71
CA ILE A 335 16.94 -2.86 7.25
C ILE A 335 15.73 -2.31 7.99
N ASP A 336 15.86 -1.11 8.53
CA ASP A 336 14.78 -0.33 9.11
C ASP A 336 14.63 0.97 8.30
N THR A 337 13.41 1.24 7.86
CA THR A 337 13.08 2.34 6.95
C THR A 337 12.52 3.52 7.73
N LYS A 338 12.96 4.72 7.40
CA LYS A 338 12.54 5.93 8.10
C LYS A 338 12.10 7.00 7.11
N TRP A 339 10.84 7.43 7.21
CA TRP A 339 10.31 8.54 6.44
C TRP A 339 10.60 9.89 7.13
N LYS A 340 11.87 10.32 7.07
CA LYS A 340 12.32 11.62 7.57
C LYS A 340 13.57 12.10 6.84
N ARG A 341 13.85 13.39 6.96
CA ARG A 341 15.01 14.05 6.37
C ARG A 341 16.29 13.76 7.17
N LEU A 342 17.39 13.47 6.49
CA LEU A 342 18.73 13.51 7.06
C LEU A 342 19.34 14.91 6.95
N LYS A 343 20.27 15.23 7.83
CA LYS A 343 21.02 16.50 7.80
C LYS A 343 22.38 16.30 7.14
N GLU A 344 22.94 17.38 6.59
CA GLU A 344 24.34 17.37 6.18
C GLU A 344 25.26 17.11 7.38
N ALA A 345 26.43 16.51 7.14
CA ALA A 345 27.39 16.25 8.22
C ALA A 345 27.98 17.53 8.83
N THR A 346 28.02 18.60 8.04
CA THR A 346 28.41 19.97 8.42
C THR A 346 27.45 20.55 9.46
N ASP A 347 26.15 20.31 9.30
CA ASP A 347 25.10 20.77 10.21
C ASP A 347 24.96 19.89 11.46
N ASP A 348 25.07 18.58 11.29
CA ASP A 348 24.98 17.60 12.36
C ASP A 348 25.88 16.40 12.03
N PRO A 349 26.92 16.11 12.82
CA PRO A 349 27.78 14.94 12.62
C PRO A 349 27.01 13.61 12.65
N LYS A 350 25.86 13.56 13.34
CA LYS A 350 24.94 12.40 13.38
C LYS A 350 23.97 12.36 12.19
N ARG A 351 24.02 13.38 11.32
CA ARG A 351 23.19 13.54 10.13
C ARG A 351 21.69 13.49 10.42
N GLY A 352 21.26 13.88 11.62
CA GLY A 352 19.85 13.81 12.03
C GLY A 352 19.32 12.41 12.35
N VAL A 353 20.18 11.38 12.42
CA VAL A 353 19.79 10.05 12.91
C VAL A 353 19.50 10.13 14.40
N SER A 354 18.33 9.66 14.83
CA SER A 354 17.95 9.70 16.25
C SER A 354 18.57 8.55 17.03
N GLN A 355 18.87 8.81 18.31
CA GLN A 355 19.40 7.80 19.24
C GLN A 355 18.47 6.58 19.37
N SER A 356 17.15 6.81 19.35
CA SER A 356 16.14 5.75 19.36
C SER A 356 16.32 4.76 18.21
N ASP A 357 16.64 5.26 17.01
CA ASP A 357 16.78 4.43 15.81
C ASP A 357 18.05 3.58 15.95
N VAL A 358 19.15 4.17 16.41
CA VAL A 358 20.40 3.44 16.65
C VAL A 358 20.18 2.34 17.70
N TYR A 359 19.53 2.63 18.83
CA TYR A 359 19.25 1.62 19.86
C TYR A 359 18.32 0.52 19.36
N GLN A 360 17.35 0.85 18.52
CA GLN A 360 16.52 -0.15 17.84
C GLN A 360 17.36 -1.07 16.96
N MET A 361 18.30 -0.52 16.17
CA MET A 361 19.23 -1.32 15.37
C MET A 361 20.13 -2.21 16.23
N MET A 362 20.61 -1.71 17.38
CA MET A 362 21.40 -2.50 18.32
C MET A 362 20.62 -3.69 18.89
N ALA A 363 19.34 -3.48 19.22
CA ALA A 363 18.45 -4.55 19.64
C ALA A 363 18.25 -5.58 18.51
N TYR A 364 18.10 -5.12 17.26
CA TYR A 364 18.01 -6.02 16.11
C TYR A 364 19.28 -6.83 15.88
N ALA A 365 20.46 -6.23 15.97
CA ALA A 365 21.73 -6.96 15.86
C ALA A 365 21.78 -8.14 16.83
N HIS A 366 21.36 -7.92 18.08
CA HIS A 366 21.39 -8.95 19.10
C HIS A 366 20.30 -10.02 18.89
N VAL A 367 19.04 -9.61 18.70
CA VAL A 367 17.91 -10.54 18.60
C VAL A 367 17.93 -11.36 17.31
N TYR A 368 18.45 -10.78 16.22
CA TYR A 368 18.51 -11.44 14.92
C TYR A 368 19.83 -12.15 14.65
N ASP A 369 20.82 -11.98 15.53
CA ASP A 369 22.21 -12.44 15.34
C ASP A 369 22.74 -11.99 13.98
N CYS A 370 22.72 -10.67 13.76
CA CYS A 370 22.98 -10.06 12.45
C CYS A 370 24.02 -8.95 12.58
N ASP A 371 25.11 -9.08 11.83
CA ASP A 371 26.24 -8.14 11.85
C ASP A 371 26.08 -6.96 10.88
N ARG A 372 25.18 -7.04 9.90
CA ARG A 372 24.90 -5.92 8.99
C ARG A 372 23.52 -5.35 9.30
N LEU A 373 23.49 -4.04 9.50
CA LEU A 373 22.31 -3.27 9.84
C LEU A 373 22.23 -2.05 8.94
N MET A 374 21.04 -1.67 8.49
CA MET A 374 20.88 -0.49 7.65
C MET A 374 19.69 0.35 8.09
N LEU A 375 19.91 1.66 8.22
CA LEU A 375 18.84 2.65 8.27
C LEU A 375 18.69 3.25 6.87
N LEU A 376 17.50 3.16 6.30
CA LEU A 376 17.20 3.62 4.95
C LEU A 376 16.22 4.80 4.97
N TYR A 377 16.58 5.89 4.29
CA TYR A 377 15.81 7.14 4.23
C TYR A 377 15.48 7.55 2.79
N PRO A 378 14.47 8.41 2.57
CA PRO A 378 14.32 9.09 1.29
C PRO A 378 15.49 10.06 1.05
N HIS A 379 16.02 10.08 -0.16
CA HIS A 379 17.10 10.97 -0.57
C HIS A 379 16.61 12.40 -0.84
N HIS A 380 17.50 13.38 -0.66
CA HIS A 380 17.29 14.75 -1.12
C HIS A 380 18.63 15.37 -1.52
N HIS A 381 18.60 16.26 -2.51
CA HIS A 381 19.80 16.86 -3.11
C HIS A 381 20.60 17.75 -2.14
N GLU A 382 19.97 18.35 -1.13
CA GLU A 382 20.68 19.05 -0.04
C GLU A 382 21.45 18.10 0.91
N LEU A 383 21.43 16.78 0.72
CA LEU A 383 22.24 15.86 1.53
C LEU A 383 23.55 15.51 0.84
N ALA A 384 23.46 15.22 -0.45
CA ALA A 384 24.54 14.84 -1.35
C ALA A 384 24.02 14.87 -2.80
N ASP A 385 24.93 14.94 -3.77
CA ASP A 385 24.59 14.95 -5.21
C ASP A 385 23.91 13.65 -5.69
N ARG A 386 24.12 12.54 -4.97
CA ARG A 386 23.63 11.21 -5.37
C ARG A 386 23.07 10.44 -4.17
N GLU A 387 21.99 9.72 -4.44
CA GLU A 387 21.47 8.68 -3.55
C GLU A 387 22.47 7.53 -3.37
N GLY A 388 22.35 6.77 -2.27
CA GLY A 388 23.25 5.67 -1.96
C GLY A 388 23.66 5.60 -0.50
N LEU A 389 24.79 4.96 -0.23
CA LEU A 389 25.37 4.84 1.09
C LEU A 389 26.00 6.17 1.52
N VAL A 390 25.47 6.76 2.59
CA VAL A 390 25.86 8.08 3.09
C VAL A 390 26.94 7.95 4.17
N ALA A 391 26.82 6.95 5.04
CA ALA A 391 27.78 6.68 6.09
C ALA A 391 27.76 5.20 6.48
N VAL A 392 28.88 4.73 7.04
CA VAL A 392 29.00 3.41 7.67
C VAL A 392 29.68 3.59 9.01
N HIS A 393 29.10 3.01 10.04
CA HIS A 393 29.62 3.03 11.40
C HIS A 393 29.84 1.61 11.89
N GLN A 394 30.98 1.38 12.52
CA GLN A 394 31.23 0.15 13.25
C GLN A 394 30.53 0.21 14.62
N ILE A 395 29.91 -0.89 15.03
CA ILE A 395 29.38 -1.02 16.39
C ILE A 395 30.56 -1.12 17.35
N ALA A 396 30.58 -0.23 18.35
CA ALA A 396 31.63 -0.23 19.37
C ALA A 396 31.79 -1.63 20.00
N ASN A 397 33.04 -2.06 20.15
CA ASN A 397 33.42 -3.37 20.69
C ASN A 397 32.98 -4.59 19.86
N LYS A 398 32.61 -4.40 18.59
CA LYS A 398 32.39 -5.50 17.63
C LYS A 398 33.23 -5.28 16.38
N SER A 399 34.13 -6.21 16.06
CA SER A 399 35.10 -6.05 14.95
C SER A 399 34.46 -6.02 13.57
N ASP A 400 33.34 -6.73 13.38
CA ASP A 400 32.70 -6.91 12.07
C ASP A 400 31.26 -6.40 12.02
N SER A 401 30.65 -5.91 13.11
CA SER A 401 29.25 -5.46 13.04
C SER A 401 29.14 -3.99 12.60
N LEU A 402 28.35 -3.72 11.57
CA LEU A 402 28.24 -2.43 10.89
C LEU A 402 26.79 -1.92 10.84
N ILE A 403 26.62 -0.61 11.00
CA ILE A 403 25.40 0.13 10.72
C ILE A 403 25.65 1.05 9.52
N GLY A 404 24.98 0.77 8.41
CA GLY A 404 24.94 1.63 7.22
C GLY A 404 23.80 2.63 7.30
N ILE A 405 24.05 3.86 6.89
CA ILE A 405 23.02 4.89 6.66
C ILE A 405 22.94 5.10 5.16
N ALA A 406 21.80 4.79 4.55
CA ALA A 406 21.61 4.85 3.11
C ALA A 406 20.37 5.68 2.75
N THR A 407 20.37 6.20 1.52
CA THR A 407 19.25 6.97 0.96
C THR A 407 18.87 6.48 -0.42
N VAL A 408 17.58 6.61 -0.77
CA VAL A 408 17.03 6.32 -2.10
C VAL A 408 16.17 7.46 -2.63
N ASP A 409 16.35 7.82 -3.88
CA ASP A 409 15.62 8.84 -4.61
C ASP A 409 14.27 8.31 -5.07
N LEU A 410 13.22 9.08 -4.78
CA LEU A 410 11.84 8.77 -5.08
C LEU A 410 11.29 9.57 -6.26
N VAL A 411 12.09 10.39 -6.93
CA VAL A 411 11.70 11.10 -8.16
C VAL A 411 11.42 10.12 -9.30
N LYS A 412 12.21 9.04 -9.36
CA LYS A 412 12.08 7.95 -10.33
C LYS A 412 12.00 6.59 -9.61
N PRO A 413 10.87 6.33 -8.92
CA PRO A 413 10.73 5.17 -8.03
C PRO A 413 10.90 3.81 -8.74
N GLU A 414 10.75 3.76 -10.06
CA GLU A 414 11.01 2.58 -10.87
C GLU A 414 12.49 2.10 -10.82
N PHE A 415 13.45 2.97 -10.50
CA PHE A 415 14.85 2.62 -10.38
C PHE A 415 15.29 2.26 -8.96
N VAL A 416 14.44 2.47 -7.95
CA VAL A 416 14.77 2.22 -6.54
C VAL A 416 15.23 0.78 -6.31
N GLY A 417 14.59 -0.21 -6.94
CA GLY A 417 15.01 -1.61 -6.83
C GLY A 417 16.43 -1.84 -7.36
N LYS A 418 16.79 -1.22 -8.50
CA LYS A 418 18.14 -1.30 -9.07
C LYS A 418 19.15 -0.63 -8.14
N ARG A 419 18.85 0.57 -7.65
CA ARG A 419 19.76 1.29 -6.74
C ARG A 419 19.97 0.53 -5.43
N LEU A 420 18.92 -0.02 -4.84
CA LEU A 420 19.02 -0.85 -3.65
C LEU A 420 19.90 -2.07 -3.89
N LYS A 421 19.76 -2.73 -5.06
CA LYS A 421 20.65 -3.84 -5.42
C LYS A 421 22.11 -3.41 -5.52
N GLU A 422 22.40 -2.23 -6.09
CA GLU A 422 23.75 -1.67 -6.17
C GLU A 422 24.32 -1.32 -4.78
N ILE A 423 23.51 -0.76 -3.87
CA ILE A 423 23.94 -0.47 -2.49
C ILE A 423 24.31 -1.77 -1.75
N LEU A 424 23.57 -2.86 -2.01
CA LEU A 424 23.73 -4.11 -1.27
C LEU A 424 24.79 -5.07 -1.85
N LEU A 425 24.92 -5.11 -3.17
CA LEU A 425 25.75 -6.08 -3.89
C LEU A 425 26.84 -5.42 -4.76
N GLY A 426 26.89 -4.09 -4.81
CA GLY A 426 27.88 -3.35 -5.58
C GLY A 426 29.24 -3.33 -4.90
N ASP A 427 30.25 -2.98 -5.69
CA ASP A 427 31.67 -2.94 -5.31
C ASP A 427 32.03 -1.75 -4.37
N GLU A 428 31.02 -1.07 -3.80
CA GLU A 428 31.23 -0.06 -2.77
C GLU A 428 31.69 -0.76 -1.48
N ARG A 429 33.02 -0.94 -1.37
CA ARG A 429 33.80 -1.72 -0.39
C ARG A 429 33.54 -1.44 1.12
N ARG A 430 32.43 -0.80 1.51
CA ARG A 430 32.18 -0.33 2.88
C ARG A 430 31.06 -1.07 3.62
N PHE A 431 30.13 -1.73 2.95
CA PHE A 431 29.02 -2.44 3.63
C PHE A 431 28.88 -3.92 3.25
N ASP A 432 29.53 -4.34 2.16
CA ASP A 432 29.55 -5.66 1.52
C ASP A 432 28.84 -6.81 2.27
N LEU A 433 27.71 -7.27 1.70
CA LEU A 433 26.98 -8.46 2.15
C LEU A 433 27.62 -9.78 1.67
N THR A 434 28.52 -9.70 0.70
CA THR A 434 29.15 -10.84 0.02
C THR A 434 30.54 -11.18 0.54
N SER A 435 31.06 -10.39 1.51
CA SER A 435 32.30 -10.66 2.20
C SER A 435 32.24 -12.04 2.83
N LYS A 436 32.83 -12.99 2.12
CA LYS A 436 33.13 -14.33 2.61
C LYS A 436 33.78 -14.18 3.98
N ARG A 437 33.13 -14.66 5.04
CA ARG A 437 33.84 -15.15 6.24
C ARG A 437 34.73 -16.30 5.78
N THR A 438 35.87 -15.98 5.20
CA THR A 438 36.91 -16.93 4.81
C THR A 438 38.21 -16.16 4.85
N GLN A 439 38.78 -15.98 6.06
CA GLN A 439 40.23 -15.90 6.29
C GLN A 439 40.67 -15.59 7.75
N ILE A 440 39.77 -15.51 8.74
CA ILE A 440 40.22 -15.37 10.15
C ILE A 440 40.35 -16.74 10.87
N GLU A 441 39.72 -17.81 10.37
CA GLU A 441 39.89 -19.16 10.94
C GLU A 441 41.15 -19.92 10.44
N GLN A 442 41.88 -19.39 9.44
CA GLN A 442 43.11 -20.02 8.94
C GLN A 442 44.40 -19.50 9.59
N HIS A 443 44.35 -18.49 10.46
CA HIS A 443 45.53 -17.99 11.18
C HIS A 443 45.68 -18.50 12.61
N ILE A 444 44.69 -19.23 13.14
CA ILE A 444 44.79 -19.87 14.47
C ILE A 444 45.33 -21.31 14.39
N VAL A 445 45.35 -21.92 13.19
CA VAL A 445 45.90 -23.27 12.98
C VAL A 445 47.39 -23.25 12.57
N SER A 446 47.95 -22.11 12.16
CA SER A 446 49.35 -22.00 11.73
C SER A 446 50.33 -21.44 12.77
N VAL A 447 49.91 -21.28 14.03
CA VAL A 447 50.78 -20.87 15.16
C VAL A 447 50.85 -21.95 16.26
N GLN A 448 50.36 -23.16 15.98
CA GLN A 448 50.55 -24.36 16.84
C GLN A 448 50.95 -25.59 16.02
N GLY A 449 51.89 -25.43 15.07
CA GLY A 449 52.54 -26.51 14.34
C GLY A 449 54.02 -26.52 14.62
#